data_AF-A0A3P7IL34-F1
#
_entry.id   AF-A0A3P7IL34-F1
#
_cell.length_a   1.000
_cell.length_b   1.000
_cell.length_c   1.000
_cell.angle_alpha   90.00
_cell.angle_beta   90.00
_cell.angle_gamma   90.00
#
_symmetry.space_group_name_H-M   'P 1'
#
loop_
_entity.id
_entity.type
_entity.pdbx_description
1 polymer ?
#
loop_
_entity_poly.entity_id
_entity_poly.type
_entity_poly.pdbx_seq_one_letter_code
_entity_poly.pdbx_strand_id
1 'polypeptide(L)'
;MPPPWRMGVTFQPLGPSSWFQAQRDDEVKEFENKMEEEKTQLKAKVAELASNLTDSLEKFWVIADNLEQTPIDERHALEKLGIENPPLYRVISFMIDQFVPFPRRSYKPYGPGGHEHEHGNMVDGPHFPRFMHRHHK
;
A
#
# COMPACT_ATOMS: atom_id res chain seq x y z
N MET A 1 2.21 29.15 -65.59
CA MET A 1 1.13 28.13 -65.46
C MET A 1 1.58 27.09 -64.44
N PRO A 2 0.89 26.92 -63.30
CA PRO A 2 1.23 25.86 -62.34
C PRO A 2 0.69 24.49 -62.82
N PRO A 3 1.30 23.36 -62.41
CA PRO A 3 0.91 22.02 -62.85
C PRO A 3 -0.48 21.59 -62.32
N PRO A 4 -1.21 20.74 -63.05
CA PRO A 4 -2.65 20.45 -62.85
C PRO A 4 -3.00 19.72 -61.55
N TRP A 5 -2.01 19.24 -60.81
CA TRP A 5 -2.19 18.51 -59.55
C TRP A 5 -2.38 19.42 -58.33
N ARG A 6 -2.30 20.75 -58.50
CA ARG A 6 -2.59 21.76 -57.46
C ARG A 6 -4.03 22.31 -57.56
N MET A 7 -5.00 21.50 -57.96
CA MET A 7 -6.42 21.79 -57.68
C MET A 7 -6.68 21.35 -56.25
N GLY A 8 -6.81 22.33 -55.35
CA GLY A 8 -6.85 22.12 -53.90
C GLY A 8 -8.05 21.28 -53.47
N VAL A 9 -7.82 19.98 -53.27
CA VAL A 9 -8.65 19.18 -52.36
C VAL A 9 -8.03 19.35 -50.98
N THR A 10 -8.53 20.31 -50.22
CA THR A 10 -8.23 20.38 -48.79
C THR A 10 -8.86 19.14 -48.16
N PHE A 11 -8.06 18.11 -47.90
CA PHE A 11 -8.50 16.99 -47.08
C PHE A 11 -8.67 17.52 -45.66
N GLN A 12 -9.89 17.90 -45.30
CA GLN A 12 -10.23 18.15 -43.91
C GLN A 12 -10.19 16.78 -43.21
N PRO A 13 -9.36 16.59 -42.17
CA PRO A 13 -9.40 15.37 -41.41
C PRO A 13 -10.82 15.25 -40.84
N LEU A 14 -11.51 14.17 -41.18
CA LEU A 14 -12.79 13.84 -40.55
C LEU A 14 -12.47 13.61 -39.08
N GLY A 15 -12.86 14.58 -38.24
CA GLY A 15 -12.82 14.42 -36.80
C GLY A 15 -13.61 13.17 -36.39
N PRO A 16 -13.35 12.63 -35.18
CA PRO A 16 -14.08 11.46 -34.70
C PRO A 16 -15.59 11.71 -34.82
N SER A 17 -16.29 10.71 -35.35
CA SER A 17 -17.74 10.74 -35.54
C SER A 17 -18.46 11.04 -34.22
N SER A 18 -19.65 11.66 -34.29
CA SER A 18 -20.45 11.99 -33.11
C SER A 18 -20.75 10.77 -32.23
N TRP A 19 -20.98 9.61 -32.84
CA TRP A 19 -21.22 8.37 -32.10
C TRP A 19 -19.96 7.83 -31.39
N PHE A 20 -18.76 8.04 -31.97
CA PHE A 20 -17.50 7.66 -31.33
C PHE A 20 -17.16 8.59 -30.16
N GLN A 21 -17.54 9.87 -30.26
CA GLN A 21 -17.43 10.79 -29.12
C GLN A 21 -18.40 10.40 -28.01
N ALA A 22 -19.67 10.12 -28.34
CA ALA A 22 -20.66 9.68 -27.37
C ALA A 22 -20.24 8.39 -26.64
N GLN A 23 -19.71 7.40 -27.36
CA GLN A 23 -19.22 6.16 -26.74
C GLN A 23 -18.09 6.42 -25.74
N ARG A 24 -17.12 7.28 -26.08
CA ARG A 24 -16.04 7.64 -25.15
C ARG A 24 -16.55 8.40 -23.94
N ASP A 25 -17.51 9.31 -24.13
CA ASP A 25 -18.10 10.06 -23.02
C ASP A 25 -18.87 9.12 -22.07
N ASP A 26 -19.53 8.09 -22.60
CA ASP A 26 -20.19 7.06 -21.80
C ASP A 26 -19.15 6.21 -21.03
N GLU A 27 -18.08 5.76 -21.68
CA GLU A 27 -16.97 5.02 -21.05
C GLU A 27 -16.28 5.83 -19.93
N VAL A 28 -16.05 7.13 -20.14
CA VAL A 28 -15.48 8.02 -19.13
C VAL A 28 -16.42 8.18 -17.94
N LYS A 29 -17.71 8.38 -18.18
CA LYS A 29 -18.71 8.49 -17.09
C LYS A 29 -18.80 7.22 -16.26
N GLU A 30 -18.78 6.04 -16.90
CA GLU A 30 -18.78 4.77 -16.18
C GLU A 30 -17.53 4.61 -15.31
N PHE A 31 -16.36 5.00 -15.82
CA PHE A 31 -15.13 5.00 -15.05
C PHE A 31 -15.17 5.98 -13.87
N GLU A 32 -15.63 7.22 -14.09
CA GLU A 32 -15.77 8.23 -13.04
C GLU A 32 -16.72 7.76 -11.94
N ASN A 33 -17.87 7.20 -12.31
CA ASN A 33 -18.84 6.65 -11.37
C ASN A 33 -18.23 5.51 -10.53
N LYS A 34 -17.49 4.59 -11.17
CA LYS A 34 -16.81 3.50 -10.47
C LYS A 34 -15.75 4.01 -9.51
N MET A 35 -14.96 5.00 -9.93
CA MET A 35 -13.94 5.62 -9.08
C MET A 35 -14.57 6.34 -7.88
N GLU A 36 -15.72 6.99 -8.07
CA GLU A 36 -16.45 7.64 -6.98
C GLU A 36 -17.00 6.61 -5.98
N GLU A 37 -17.56 5.50 -6.47
CA GLU A 37 -18.01 4.40 -5.63
C GLU A 37 -16.84 3.80 -4.83
N GLU A 38 -15.73 3.45 -5.47
CA GLU A 38 -14.55 2.92 -4.78
C GLU A 38 -14.00 3.91 -3.74
N LYS A 39 -14.00 5.21 -4.06
CA LYS A 39 -13.57 6.26 -3.14
C LYS A 39 -14.49 6.36 -1.92
N THR A 40 -15.80 6.28 -2.10
CA THR A 40 -16.76 6.32 -0.97
C THR A 40 -16.61 5.09 -0.07
N GLN A 41 -16.48 3.91 -0.66
CA GLN A 41 -16.22 2.67 0.09
C GLN A 41 -14.89 2.74 0.86
N LEU A 42 -13.83 3.24 0.23
CA LEU A 42 -12.53 3.42 0.89
C LEU A 42 -12.63 4.40 2.06
N LYS A 43 -13.30 5.54 1.88
CA LYS A 43 -13.53 6.51 2.95
C LYS A 43 -14.25 5.88 4.15
N ALA A 44 -15.27 5.07 3.90
CA ALA A 44 -15.99 4.37 4.97
C ALA A 44 -15.08 3.38 5.72
N LYS A 45 -14.30 2.58 5.00
CA LYS A 45 -13.33 1.63 5.60
C LYS A 45 -12.25 2.34 6.42
N VAL A 46 -11.74 3.47 5.93
CA VAL A 46 -10.74 4.27 6.65
C VAL A 46 -11.36 4.91 7.90
N ALA A 47 -12.59 5.41 7.81
CA ALA A 47 -13.30 5.97 8.97
C ALA A 47 -13.52 4.91 10.06
N GLU A 48 -13.90 3.69 9.69
CA GLU A 48 -14.04 2.55 10.61
C GLU A 48 -12.70 2.17 11.26
N LEU A 49 -11.62 2.13 10.49
CA LEU A 49 -10.28 1.90 11.05
C LEU A 49 -9.88 2.99 12.04
N ALA A 50 -10.14 4.26 11.70
CA ALA A 50 -9.82 5.39 12.55
C ALA A 50 -10.62 5.39 13.85
N SER A 51 -11.91 5.02 13.82
CA SER A 51 -12.72 4.92 15.05
C SER A 51 -12.25 3.81 15.98
N ASN A 52 -11.76 2.70 15.43
CA ASN A 52 -11.28 1.57 16.23
C ASN A 52 -9.81 1.75 16.70
N LEU A 53 -9.10 2.73 16.12
CA LEU A 53 -7.67 2.91 16.31
C LEU A 53 -7.32 3.31 17.74
N THR A 54 -8.11 4.18 18.35
CA THR A 54 -7.90 4.67 19.73
C THR A 54 -7.87 3.53 20.73
N ASP A 55 -8.88 2.67 20.69
CA ASP A 55 -9.06 1.58 21.65
C ASP A 55 -7.96 0.54 21.51
N SER A 56 -7.52 0.29 20.28
CA SER A 56 -6.47 -0.68 20.01
C SER A 56 -5.08 -0.14 20.34
N LEU A 57 -4.86 1.17 20.17
CA LEU A 57 -3.66 1.84 20.65
C LEU A 57 -3.58 1.79 22.18
N GLU A 58 -4.69 2.00 22.87
CA GLU A 58 -4.74 1.86 24.33
C GLU A 58 -4.37 0.44 24.75
N LYS A 59 -4.94 -0.59 24.11
CA LYS A 59 -4.54 -1.99 24.34
C LYS A 59 -3.06 -2.24 24.06
N PHE A 60 -2.53 -1.64 23.00
CA PHE A 60 -1.11 -1.76 22.66
C PHE A 60 -0.24 -1.20 23.78
N TRP A 61 -0.51 0.02 24.26
CA TRP A 61 0.28 0.64 25.33
C TRP A 61 0.12 -0.11 26.66
N VAL A 62 -1.06 -0.64 26.97
CA VAL A 62 -1.23 -1.50 28.15
C VAL A 62 -0.33 -2.74 28.10
N ILE A 63 -0.11 -3.31 26.92
CA ILE A 63 0.83 -4.42 26.73
C ILE A 63 2.28 -3.92 26.83
N ALA A 64 2.61 -2.83 26.15
CA ALA A 64 3.98 -2.32 26.03
C ALA A 64 4.53 -1.70 27.34
N ASP A 65 3.69 -1.02 28.11
CA ASP A 65 4.06 -0.37 29.38
C ASP A 65 4.00 -1.33 30.58
N ASN A 66 3.66 -2.60 30.35
CA ASN A 66 3.62 -3.61 31.40
C ASN A 66 5.05 -4.03 31.82
N LEU A 67 5.59 -3.31 32.79
CA LEU A 67 6.93 -3.53 33.36
C LEU A 67 7.11 -4.91 34.02
N GLU A 68 6.03 -5.64 34.31
CA GLU A 68 6.08 -6.97 34.93
C GLU A 68 6.12 -8.11 33.90
N GLN A 69 5.84 -7.84 32.61
CA GLN A 69 5.85 -8.86 31.58
C GLN A 69 7.26 -9.22 31.11
N THR A 70 7.48 -10.51 30.86
CA THR A 70 8.69 -10.93 30.16
C THR A 70 8.58 -10.56 28.68
N PRO A 71 9.70 -10.33 27.98
CA PRO A 71 9.68 -10.02 26.54
C PRO A 71 8.99 -11.08 25.66
N ILE A 72 8.89 -12.33 26.14
CA ILE A 72 8.20 -13.42 25.44
C ILE A 72 6.68 -13.26 25.60
N ASP A 73 6.22 -12.90 26.79
CA ASP A 73 4.79 -12.70 27.08
C ASP A 73 4.25 -11.46 26.38
N GLU A 74 5.03 -10.37 26.38
CA GLU A 74 4.73 -9.14 25.63
C GLU A 74 4.54 -9.45 24.15
N ARG A 75 5.48 -10.21 23.55
CA ARG A 75 5.39 -10.62 22.16
C ARG A 75 4.15 -11.46 21.88
N HIS A 76 3.81 -12.41 22.74
CA HIS A 76 2.61 -13.22 22.57
C HIS A 76 1.31 -12.39 22.70
N ALA A 77 1.30 -11.38 23.59
CA ALA A 77 0.17 -10.47 23.73
C ALA A 77 0.00 -9.60 22.46
N LEU A 78 1.09 -9.08 21.90
CA LEU A 78 1.07 -8.34 20.62
C LEU A 78 0.65 -9.24 19.45
N GLU A 79 1.12 -10.49 19.40
CA GLU A 79 0.68 -11.45 18.37
C GLU A 79 -0.83 -11.72 18.46
N LYS A 80 -1.40 -11.83 19.67
CA LYS A 80 -2.85 -11.97 19.87
C LYS A 80 -3.61 -10.74 19.38
N LEU A 81 -3.14 -9.53 19.72
CA LEU A 81 -3.73 -8.27 19.22
C LEU A 81 -3.71 -8.23 17.68
N GLY A 82 -2.64 -8.74 17.05
CA GLY A 82 -2.52 -8.86 15.60
C GLY A 82 -3.45 -9.90 14.95
N ILE A 83 -3.80 -10.96 15.67
CA ILE A 83 -4.77 -11.97 15.20
C ILE A 83 -6.20 -11.43 15.30
N GLU A 84 -6.52 -10.69 16.37
CA GLU A 84 -7.86 -10.13 16.60
C GLU A 84 -8.26 -9.11 15.55
N ASN A 85 -7.36 -8.19 15.18
CA ASN A 85 -7.65 -7.19 14.16
C ASN A 85 -6.42 -6.89 13.28
N PRO A 86 -6.17 -7.70 12.24
CA PRO A 86 -4.95 -7.59 11.42
C PRO A 86 -4.76 -6.23 10.72
N PRO A 87 -5.80 -5.60 10.14
CA PRO A 87 -5.66 -4.27 9.54
C PRO A 87 -5.20 -3.21 10.54
N LEU A 88 -5.75 -3.26 11.74
CA LEU A 88 -5.54 -2.26 12.76
C LEU A 88 -4.16 -2.43 13.41
N TYR A 89 -3.77 -3.67 13.69
CA TYR A 89 -2.41 -3.98 14.14
C TYR A 89 -1.35 -3.47 13.16
N ARG A 90 -1.58 -3.59 11.84
CA ARG A 90 -0.65 -3.04 10.83
C ARG A 90 -0.50 -1.53 10.94
N VAL A 91 -1.59 -0.79 11.17
CA VAL A 91 -1.55 0.67 11.35
C VAL A 91 -0.78 1.02 12.62
N ILE A 92 -1.03 0.31 13.72
CA ILE A 92 -0.32 0.49 14.99
C ILE A 92 1.18 0.23 14.81
N SER A 93 1.56 -0.93 14.26
CA SER A 93 2.98 -1.26 14.01
C SER A 93 3.65 -0.21 13.13
N PHE A 94 2.97 0.25 12.07
CA PHE A 94 3.50 1.29 11.20
C PHE A 94 3.75 2.60 11.96
N MET A 95 2.79 3.07 12.76
CA MET A 95 2.95 4.30 13.54
C MET A 95 4.09 4.18 14.55
N ILE A 96 4.20 3.05 15.24
CA ILE A 96 5.27 2.83 16.21
C ILE A 96 6.62 2.83 15.51
N ASP A 97 6.76 2.16 14.37
CA ASP A 97 8.00 2.18 13.57
C ASP A 97 8.40 3.58 13.09
N GLN A 98 7.43 4.48 12.88
CA GLN A 98 7.69 5.87 12.48
C GLN A 98 8.04 6.78 13.66
N PHE A 99 7.35 6.63 14.80
CA PHE A 99 7.37 7.62 15.88
C PHE A 99 8.09 7.17 17.14
N VAL A 100 8.25 5.87 17.35
CA VAL A 100 9.04 5.35 18.47
C VAL A 100 10.46 5.13 17.97
N PRO A 101 11.46 5.80 18.56
CA PRO A 101 12.86 5.49 18.30
C PRO A 101 13.16 4.15 18.98
N PHE A 102 12.65 3.05 18.42
CA PHE A 102 13.22 1.77 18.76
C PHE A 102 14.70 1.88 18.38
N PRO A 103 15.63 1.51 19.28
CA PRO A 103 16.95 1.14 18.81
C PRO A 103 16.68 -0.02 17.86
N ARG A 104 16.61 0.27 16.55
CA ARG A 104 16.59 -0.75 15.49
C ARG A 104 17.65 -1.71 15.95
N ARG A 105 17.26 -2.90 16.43
CA ARG A 105 18.19 -3.86 17.03
C ARG A 105 19.37 -3.85 16.10
N SER A 106 20.48 -3.25 16.54
CA SER A 106 21.55 -2.91 15.64
C SER A 106 21.89 -4.22 14.98
N TYR A 107 21.50 -4.35 13.71
CA TYR A 107 21.88 -5.47 12.89
C TYR A 107 23.36 -5.21 12.81
N LYS A 108 24.12 -5.82 13.73
CA LYS A 108 25.56 -5.73 13.74
C LYS A 108 25.92 -6.09 12.31
N PRO A 109 26.55 -5.19 11.54
CA PRO A 109 27.08 -5.58 10.26
C PRO A 109 27.92 -6.80 10.55
N TYR A 110 27.56 -7.94 9.94
CA TYR A 110 28.44 -9.09 9.96
C TYR A 110 29.83 -8.57 9.58
N GLY A 111 30.81 -8.90 10.42
CA GLY A 111 32.18 -8.43 10.26
C GLY A 111 32.71 -8.73 8.85
N PRO A 112 33.80 -8.06 8.46
CA PRO A 112 34.34 -8.14 7.10
C PRO A 112 34.78 -9.57 6.78
N GLY A 113 33.93 -10.31 6.07
CA GLY A 113 34.17 -11.70 5.72
C GLY A 113 32.89 -12.43 5.32
N GLY A 114 32.40 -12.19 4.10
CA GLY A 114 31.21 -12.89 3.62
C GLY A 114 30.80 -12.52 2.21
N HIS A 115 31.68 -12.85 1.25
CA HIS A 115 31.41 -13.14 -0.16
C HIS A 115 30.47 -12.20 -0.95
N GLU A 116 31.13 -11.44 -1.82
CA GLU A 116 30.62 -11.03 -3.12
C GLU A 116 29.92 -12.20 -3.84
N HIS A 117 28.63 -12.02 -4.12
CA HIS A 117 28.05 -12.53 -5.36
C HIS A 117 27.13 -11.45 -5.92
N GLU A 118 27.62 -10.85 -7.00
CA GLU A 118 26.91 -9.97 -7.90
C GLU A 118 25.65 -10.63 -8.49
N HIS A 119 24.76 -9.76 -8.97
CA HIS A 119 23.65 -9.96 -9.91
C HIS A 119 22.23 -9.97 -9.35
N GLY A 120 21.58 -8.80 -9.48
CA GLY A 120 20.13 -8.71 -9.57
C GLY A 120 19.59 -7.32 -9.23
N ASN A 121 19.40 -6.47 -10.24
CA ASN A 121 18.51 -5.31 -10.19
C ASN A 121 17.18 -5.70 -9.55
N MET A 122 16.91 -5.27 -8.32
CA MET A 122 15.57 -5.28 -7.73
C MET A 122 15.38 -4.00 -6.94
N VAL A 123 14.75 -3.05 -7.64
CA VAL A 123 13.97 -1.92 -7.15
C VAL A 123 13.58 -2.07 -5.68
N ASP A 124 14.03 -1.11 -4.87
CA ASP A 124 13.74 -0.97 -3.44
C ASP A 124 12.23 -0.95 -3.17
N GLY A 125 11.67 -2.12 -2.87
CA GLY A 125 10.38 -2.25 -2.17
C GLY A 125 10.65 -2.40 -0.67
N PRO A 126 9.79 -1.84 0.22
CA PRO A 126 9.96 -1.99 1.66
C PRO A 126 9.93 -3.47 2.03
N HIS A 127 11.04 -3.95 2.58
CA HIS A 127 11.22 -5.33 3.01
C HIS A 127 10.36 -5.58 4.26
N PHE A 128 9.13 -6.04 4.06
CA PHE A 128 8.34 -6.60 5.15
C PHE A 128 9.02 -7.88 5.65
N PRO A 129 9.06 -8.15 6.97
CA PRO A 129 9.48 -9.44 7.46
C PRO A 129 8.53 -10.51 6.90
N ARG A 130 9.09 -11.40 6.08
CA ARG A 130 8.40 -12.56 5.49
C ARG A 130 8.04 -13.50 6.65
N PHE A 131 6.80 -13.45 7.14
CA PHE A 131 6.28 -14.41 8.11
C PHE A 131 6.43 -15.82 7.52
N MET A 132 7.29 -16.61 8.15
CA MET A 132 7.54 -17.99 7.76
C MET A 132 6.24 -18.78 7.88
N HIS A 133 5.71 -19.23 6.74
CA HIS A 133 4.74 -20.30 6.68
C HIS A 133 5.42 -21.59 7.15
N ARG A 134 5.28 -21.92 8.43
CA ARG A 134 5.59 -23.26 8.91
C ARG A 134 4.35 -24.12 8.74
N HIS A 135 4.27 -24.83 7.62
CA HIS A 135 3.41 -25.99 7.51
C HIS A 135 3.86 -27.03 8.53
N HIS A 136 3.00 -27.35 9.49
CA HIS A 136 3.03 -28.65 10.14
C HIS A 136 1.92 -29.51 9.54
N LYS A 137 2.33 -30.72 9.16
CA LYS A 137 1.51 -31.80 8.61
C LYS A 137 0.42 -32.24 9.57
#